data_AF-A0A9D1SD81-F1
#
_entry.id   AF-A0A9D1SD81-F1
#
_cell.length_a   1.000
_cell.length_b   1.000
_cell.length_c   1.000
_cell.angle_alpha   90.00
_cell.angle_beta   90.00
_cell.angle_gamma   90.00
#
_symmetry.space_group_name_H-M   'P 1'
#
loop_
_entity.id
_entity.type
_entity.pdbx_description
1 polymer ?
#
loop_
_entity_poly.entity_id
_entity_poly.type
_entity_poly.pdbx_seq_one_letter_code
_entity_poly.pdbx_strand_id
1 'polypeptide(L)'
;MTRLSYYYGLEAAMKAHPEGGKAGDCFVNGETCSIWMWDPVCREWTDTNRPLQSPLAGMIIDAATFCPSVHPGVRCVYLFVSGTGGTFEFPYFRNEDIPLRVVLSGPSQVWLYWNGDNWEVQVIPSVAE
;
A
#
# COMPACT_ATOMS: atom_id res chain seq x y z
N MET A 1 29.43 -1.31 4.32
CA MET A 1 28.98 0.05 3.93
C MET A 1 28.49 -0.06 2.51
N THR A 2 27.18 -0.05 2.28
CA THR A 2 26.62 -0.20 0.92
C THR A 2 26.75 1.14 0.20
N ARG A 3 27.38 1.16 -0.97
CA ARG A 3 27.66 2.38 -1.74
C ARG A 3 26.40 2.76 -2.52
N LEU A 4 25.90 3.98 -2.33
CA LEU A 4 24.77 4.52 -3.12
C LEU A 4 25.19 4.58 -4.60
N SER A 5 24.48 3.83 -5.43
CA SER A 5 24.76 3.72 -6.88
C SER A 5 23.86 4.66 -7.69
N TYR A 6 24.23 4.96 -8.94
CA TYR A 6 23.42 5.78 -9.85
C TYR A 6 23.11 4.98 -11.12
N TYR A 7 21.84 4.99 -11.53
CA TYR A 7 21.38 4.46 -12.79
C TYR A 7 20.48 5.49 -13.46
N TYR A 8 20.56 5.65 -14.79
CA TYR A 8 19.67 6.60 -15.47
C TYR A 8 18.20 6.20 -15.29
N GLY A 9 17.87 4.92 -15.36
CA GLY A 9 16.50 4.41 -15.18
C GLY A 9 16.44 3.04 -14.50
N LEU A 10 15.22 2.57 -14.20
CA LEU A 10 14.98 1.28 -13.53
C LEU A 10 15.51 0.10 -14.36
N GLU A 11 15.35 0.13 -15.69
CA GLU A 11 15.82 -0.94 -16.57
C GLU A 11 17.34 -1.16 -16.45
N ALA A 12 18.11 -0.08 -16.36
CA ALA A 12 19.56 -0.15 -16.17
C ALA A 12 19.92 -0.75 -14.80
N ALA A 13 19.17 -0.43 -13.75
CA ALA A 13 19.35 -1.02 -12.43
C ALA A 13 19.01 -2.53 -12.44
N MET A 14 17.91 -2.93 -13.08
CA MET A 14 17.52 -4.34 -13.21
C MET A 14 18.53 -5.15 -14.04
N LYS A 15 19.12 -4.56 -15.09
CA LYS A 15 20.18 -5.22 -15.87
C LYS A 15 21.45 -5.46 -15.06
N ALA A 16 21.78 -4.55 -14.14
CA ALA A 16 22.92 -4.69 -13.24
C ALA A 16 22.64 -5.65 -12.06
N HIS A 17 21.36 -5.81 -11.70
CA HIS A 17 20.88 -6.65 -10.61
C HIS A 17 19.77 -7.60 -11.09
N PRO A 18 20.09 -8.62 -11.93
CA PRO A 18 19.08 -9.45 -12.58
C PRO A 18 18.28 -10.34 -11.61
N GLU A 19 18.86 -10.68 -10.46
CA GLU A 19 18.21 -11.38 -9.35
C GLU A 19 17.45 -10.46 -8.38
N GLY A 20 17.52 -9.15 -8.60
CA GLY A 20 17.04 -8.13 -7.67
C GLY A 20 18.11 -7.61 -6.70
N GLY A 21 17.71 -6.70 -5.82
CA GLY A 21 18.55 -6.16 -4.77
C GLY A 21 18.62 -7.03 -3.51
N LYS A 22 19.43 -6.60 -2.55
CA LYS A 22 19.47 -7.09 -1.17
C LYS A 22 18.80 -6.09 -0.23
N ALA A 23 18.46 -6.53 0.98
CA ALA A 23 17.92 -5.63 1.99
C ALA A 23 18.87 -4.44 2.25
N GLY A 24 18.34 -3.23 2.11
CA GLY A 24 19.10 -1.98 2.25
C GLY A 24 19.82 -1.50 0.98
N ASP A 25 19.69 -2.23 -0.15
CA ASP A 25 20.18 -1.74 -1.43
C ASP A 25 19.31 -0.57 -1.93
N CYS A 26 19.97 0.46 -2.46
CA CYS A 26 19.33 1.63 -3.02
C CYS A 26 20.19 2.26 -4.12
N PHE A 27 19.54 3.00 -5.02
CA PHE A 27 20.21 3.76 -6.08
C PHE A 27 19.50 5.09 -6.35
N VAL A 28 20.20 6.03 -6.96
CA VAL A 28 19.62 7.27 -7.50
C VAL A 28 19.20 7.02 -8.94
N ASN A 29 17.93 7.23 -9.23
CA ASN A 29 17.34 7.13 -10.56
C ASN A 29 17.40 8.49 -11.26
N GLY A 30 18.08 8.56 -12.41
CA GLY A 30 18.25 9.78 -13.21
C GLY A 30 16.98 10.26 -13.92
N GLU A 31 16.08 9.35 -14.31
CA GLU A 31 14.82 9.65 -14.99
C GLU A 31 13.81 10.26 -14.03
N THR A 32 13.67 9.69 -12.83
CA THR A 32 12.73 10.20 -11.82
C THR A 32 13.33 11.24 -10.89
N CYS A 33 14.65 11.43 -10.94
CA CYS A 33 15.40 12.29 -10.02
C CYS A 33 15.09 11.96 -8.54
N SER A 34 14.99 10.67 -8.22
CA SER A 34 14.64 10.18 -6.89
C SER A 34 15.55 9.02 -6.45
N ILE A 35 15.51 8.68 -5.17
CA ILE A 35 16.13 7.46 -4.66
C ILE A 35 15.14 6.30 -4.87
N TRP A 36 15.64 5.15 -5.28
CA TRP A 36 14.90 3.90 -5.35
C TRP A 36 15.53 2.92 -4.38
N MET A 37 14.71 2.14 -3.68
CA MET A 37 15.13 1.18 -2.67
C MET A 37 14.58 -0.21 -3.00
N TRP A 38 15.39 -1.24 -2.77
CA TRP A 38 14.91 -2.62 -2.91
C TRP A 38 13.96 -2.99 -1.78
N ASP A 39 12.74 -3.39 -2.13
CA ASP A 39 11.79 -4.01 -1.22
C ASP A 39 12.04 -5.54 -1.19
N PRO A 40 12.58 -6.08 -0.08
CA PRO A 40 12.85 -7.51 0.02
C PRO A 40 11.58 -8.36 0.17
N VAL A 41 10.43 -7.76 0.53
CA VAL A 41 9.14 -8.45 0.70
C VAL A 41 8.46 -8.59 -0.66
N CYS A 42 8.29 -7.48 -1.38
CA CYS A 42 7.68 -7.47 -2.71
C CYS A 42 8.64 -7.93 -3.82
N ARG A 43 9.94 -7.99 -3.53
CA ARG A 43 11.01 -8.33 -4.48
C ARG A 43 11.04 -7.40 -5.69
N GLU A 44 10.95 -6.10 -5.43
CA GLU A 44 10.97 -5.07 -6.46
C GLU A 44 11.75 -3.83 -6.03
N TRP A 45 12.16 -3.01 -7.00
CA TRP A 45 12.74 -1.70 -6.73
C TRP A 45 11.62 -0.66 -6.64
N THR A 46 11.58 0.06 -5.53
CA THR A 46 10.55 1.04 -5.21
C THR A 46 11.10 2.45 -5.20
N ASP A 47 10.49 3.34 -5.97
CA ASP A 47 10.78 4.77 -5.92
C ASP A 47 10.41 5.33 -4.53
N THR A 48 11.38 5.80 -3.76
CA THR A 48 11.12 6.32 -2.41
C THR A 48 10.33 7.62 -2.41
N ASN A 49 10.32 8.35 -3.54
CA ASN A 49 9.47 9.53 -3.73
C ASN A 49 8.06 9.15 -4.22
N ARG A 50 7.86 7.88 -4.63
CA ARG A 50 6.57 7.35 -5.07
C ARG A 50 6.36 5.97 -4.42
N PRO A 51 6.03 5.91 -3.11
CA PRO A 51 5.93 4.68 -2.30
C PRO A 51 4.85 3.66 -2.74
N LEU A 52 4.37 3.75 -3.99
CA LEU A 52 3.25 3.08 -4.62
C LEU A 52 3.40 1.57 -4.88
N GLN A 53 4.38 0.90 -4.27
CA GLN A 53 4.63 -0.53 -4.50
C GLN A 53 4.36 -1.45 -3.29
N SER A 54 4.16 -0.90 -2.09
CA SER A 54 3.29 -1.58 -1.13
C SER A 54 1.87 -1.08 -1.40
N PRO A 55 0.91 -1.93 -1.84
CA PRO A 55 -0.47 -1.49 -1.87
C PRO A 55 -0.91 -1.09 -0.47
N LEU A 56 -0.41 -1.74 0.59
CA LEU A 56 -0.78 -1.43 1.96
C LEU A 56 -0.13 -0.12 2.43
N ALA A 57 -0.90 0.95 2.40
CA ALA A 57 -0.56 2.27 2.92
C ALA A 57 -0.77 2.40 4.43
N GLY A 58 -1.53 1.48 5.05
CA GLY A 58 -1.64 1.45 6.51
C GLY A 58 -2.65 0.44 7.04
N MET A 59 -2.55 0.19 8.35
CA MET A 59 -3.54 -0.58 9.09
C MET A 59 -4.48 0.36 9.84
N ILE A 60 -5.77 0.09 9.73
CA ILE A 60 -6.82 0.84 10.42
C ILE A 60 -6.98 0.23 11.80
N ILE A 61 -6.58 0.98 12.82
CA ILE A 61 -6.70 0.59 14.23
C ILE A 61 -8.08 0.88 14.81
N ASP A 62 -8.81 1.84 14.23
CA ASP A 62 -10.16 2.22 14.60
C ASP A 62 -10.90 2.75 13.37
N ALA A 63 -12.00 2.08 12.99
CA ALA A 63 -12.79 2.44 11.82
C ALA A 63 -13.40 3.84 11.93
N ALA A 64 -13.77 4.29 13.14
CA ALA A 64 -14.51 5.54 13.34
C ALA A 64 -13.62 6.79 13.27
N THR A 65 -12.33 6.66 13.57
CA THR A 65 -11.43 7.81 13.74
C THR A 65 -10.28 7.86 12.72
N PHE A 66 -9.96 6.75 12.08
CA PHE A 66 -8.85 6.69 11.13
C PHE A 66 -9.14 7.50 9.87
N CYS A 67 -8.22 8.43 9.53
CA CYS A 67 -8.29 9.24 8.32
C CYS A 67 -7.22 8.78 7.31
N PRO A 68 -7.61 8.29 6.11
CA PRO A 68 -6.65 7.85 5.11
C PRO A 68 -5.96 9.05 4.44
N SER A 69 -4.70 8.87 4.07
CA SER A 69 -3.94 9.83 3.27
C SER A 69 -3.95 9.37 1.82
N VAL A 70 -4.86 9.94 1.02
CA VAL A 70 -5.04 9.60 -0.38
C VAL A 70 -4.80 10.78 -1.30
N HIS A 71 -4.35 10.49 -2.51
CA HIS A 71 -4.14 11.48 -3.56
C HIS A 71 -4.88 11.01 -4.83
N PRO A 72 -5.52 11.92 -5.59
CA PRO A 72 -6.12 11.58 -6.86
C PRO A 72 -5.11 10.93 -7.82
N GLY A 73 -5.53 9.86 -8.50
CA GLY A 73 -4.71 9.08 -9.43
C GLY A 73 -3.64 8.17 -8.79
N VAL A 74 -3.45 8.24 -7.46
CA VAL A 74 -2.43 7.48 -6.72
C VAL A 74 -3.11 6.34 -5.99
N ARG A 75 -2.93 5.10 -6.41
CA ARG A 75 -3.58 3.92 -5.82
C ARG A 75 -3.02 3.57 -4.44
N CYS A 76 -3.85 3.14 -3.50
CA CYS A 76 -3.39 2.60 -2.22
C CYS A 76 -4.43 1.69 -1.57
N VAL A 77 -4.06 1.01 -0.49
CA VAL A 77 -4.88 0.07 0.28
C VAL A 77 -4.72 0.33 1.76
N TYR A 78 -5.81 0.20 2.49
CA TYR A 78 -5.81 0.11 3.94
C TYR A 78 -6.44 -1.20 4.41
N LEU A 79 -5.89 -1.78 5.48
CA LEU A 79 -6.39 -3.03 6.07
C LEU A 79 -7.03 -2.73 7.43
N PHE A 80 -8.28 -3.15 7.60
CA PHE A 80 -8.94 -3.23 8.90
C PHE A 80 -9.15 -4.69 9.27
N VAL A 81 -8.85 -5.06 10.52
CA VAL A 81 -9.09 -6.42 11.03
C VAL A 81 -10.04 -6.34 12.19
N SER A 82 -11.17 -7.04 12.09
CA SER A 82 -12.11 -7.19 13.19
C SER A 82 -12.07 -8.60 13.76
N GLY A 83 -11.94 -8.70 15.08
CA GLY A 83 -12.10 -9.96 15.80
C GLY A 83 -13.56 -10.37 16.03
N THR A 84 -14.53 -9.54 15.61
CA THR A 84 -15.96 -9.79 15.82
C THR A 84 -16.79 -9.43 14.59
N GLY A 85 -18.00 -9.97 14.52
CA GLY A 85 -19.03 -9.44 13.62
C GLY A 85 -19.53 -8.06 14.08
N GLY A 86 -20.27 -7.38 13.22
CA GLY A 86 -20.82 -6.05 13.51
C GLY A 86 -20.97 -5.18 12.28
N THR A 87 -21.49 -3.96 12.50
CA THR A 87 -21.46 -2.89 11.49
C THR A 87 -20.32 -1.94 11.82
N PHE A 88 -19.48 -1.67 10.83
CA PHE A 88 -18.36 -0.75 10.94
C PHE A 88 -18.56 0.38 9.93
N GLU A 89 -18.48 1.62 10.42
CA GLU A 89 -18.56 2.82 9.60
C GLU A 89 -17.16 3.45 9.51
N PHE A 90 -16.80 3.85 8.30
CA PHE A 90 -15.51 4.45 7.97
C PHE A 90 -15.75 5.88 7.48
N PRO A 91 -15.97 6.87 8.38
CA PRO A 91 -16.47 8.19 8.02
C PRO A 91 -15.52 9.01 7.14
N TYR A 92 -14.22 8.67 7.12
CA TYR A 92 -13.19 9.32 6.31
C TYR A 92 -12.86 8.59 5.00
N PHE A 93 -13.43 7.40 4.78
CA PHE A 93 -13.32 6.67 3.52
C PHE A 93 -14.62 6.92 2.76
N ARG A 94 -14.61 7.87 1.82
CA ARG A 94 -15.82 8.37 1.15
C ARG A 94 -15.74 8.24 -0.36
N ASN A 95 -16.83 7.80 -0.96
CA ASN A 95 -17.09 7.97 -2.39
C ASN A 95 -18.05 9.14 -2.52
N GLU A 96 -17.57 10.24 -3.12
CA GLU A 96 -18.24 11.53 -3.07
C GLU A 96 -18.53 11.93 -1.61
N ASP A 97 -19.79 12.18 -1.25
CA ASP A 97 -20.21 12.55 0.11
C ASP A 97 -20.65 11.35 0.97
N ILE A 98 -20.56 10.12 0.44
CA ILE A 98 -21.07 8.92 1.10
C ILE A 98 -19.92 8.14 1.77
N PRO A 99 -19.91 8.00 3.11
CA PRO A 99 -18.90 7.20 3.79
C PRO A 99 -19.13 5.70 3.60
N LEU A 100 -18.05 4.94 3.60
CA LEU A 100 -18.11 3.48 3.53
C LEU A 100 -18.68 2.88 4.81
N ARG A 101 -19.53 1.87 4.63
CA ARG A 101 -20.13 1.06 5.70
C ARG A 101 -19.98 -0.42 5.35
N VAL A 102 -19.42 -1.19 6.27
CA VAL A 102 -19.16 -2.62 6.09
C VAL A 102 -19.88 -3.40 7.20
N VAL A 103 -20.60 -4.45 6.81
CA VAL A 103 -21.28 -5.35 7.74
C VAL A 103 -20.58 -6.69 7.72
N LEU A 104 -20.13 -7.15 8.89
CA LEU A 104 -19.40 -8.39 9.09
C LEU A 104 -20.25 -9.38 9.88
N SER A 105 -20.32 -10.63 9.42
CA SER A 105 -20.99 -11.72 10.13
C SER A 105 -20.15 -12.32 11.26
N GLY A 106 -18.84 -12.08 11.26
CA GLY A 106 -17.88 -12.64 12.21
C GLY A 106 -16.49 -12.03 12.03
N PRO A 107 -15.47 -12.59 12.70
CA PRO A 107 -14.09 -12.13 12.56
C PRO A 107 -13.68 -12.11 11.08
N SER A 108 -13.14 -10.99 10.60
CA SER A 108 -12.83 -10.79 9.18
C SER A 108 -11.70 -9.78 8.98
N GLN A 109 -11.04 -9.87 7.84
CA GLN A 109 -10.21 -8.83 7.27
C GLN A 109 -11.04 -8.00 6.28
N VAL A 110 -10.90 -6.68 6.33
CA VAL A 110 -11.54 -5.73 5.42
C VAL A 110 -10.45 -4.93 4.74
N TRP A 111 -10.38 -5.07 3.42
CA TRP A 111 -9.42 -4.39 2.57
C TRP A 111 -10.13 -3.25 1.85
N LEU A 112 -9.63 -2.03 2.05
CA LEU A 112 -10.17 -0.79 1.47
C LEU A 112 -9.19 -0.28 0.41
N TYR A 113 -9.55 -0.41 -0.85
CA TYR A 113 -8.72 -0.07 -2.00
C TYR A 113 -9.12 1.31 -2.54
N TRP A 114 -8.20 2.26 -2.53
CA TRP A 114 -8.34 3.49 -3.29
C TRP A 114 -7.77 3.28 -4.69
N ASN A 115 -8.61 3.36 -5.71
CA ASN A 115 -8.21 3.13 -7.10
C ASN A 115 -7.64 4.38 -7.80
N GLY A 116 -7.56 5.51 -7.08
CA GLY A 116 -7.18 6.83 -7.59
C GLY A 116 -8.36 7.80 -7.73
N ASP A 117 -9.59 7.31 -7.59
CA ASP A 117 -10.81 8.11 -7.76
C ASP A 117 -11.92 7.71 -6.77
N ASN A 118 -12.06 6.41 -6.53
CA ASN A 118 -13.05 5.84 -5.61
C ASN A 118 -12.45 4.75 -4.73
N TRP A 119 -13.12 4.50 -3.62
CA TRP A 119 -12.87 3.37 -2.74
C TRP A 119 -13.67 2.13 -3.15
N GLU A 120 -12.99 1.00 -3.12
CA GLU A 120 -13.52 -0.35 -3.30
C GLU A 120 -13.26 -1.18 -2.02
N VAL A 121 -14.17 -2.11 -1.71
CA VAL A 121 -14.11 -2.89 -0.47
C VAL A 121 -14.08 -4.37 -0.78
N GLN A 122 -13.15 -5.09 -0.15
CA GLN A 122 -13.14 -6.54 -0.11
C GLN A 122 -13.15 -7.04 1.33
N VAL A 123 -14.03 -7.99 1.63
CA VAL A 123 -14.12 -8.64 2.94
C VAL A 123 -13.67 -10.09 2.81
N ILE A 124 -12.76 -10.50 3.66
CA ILE A 124 -12.27 -11.88 3.77
C ILE A 124 -12.60 -12.36 5.18
N PRO A 125 -13.62 -13.24 5.35
CA PRO A 125 -13.91 -13.85 6.64
C PRO A 125 -12.70 -14.64 7.14
N SER A 126 -12.38 -14.51 8.42
CA SER A 126 -11.38 -15.35 9.05
C SER A 126 -12.02 -16.71 9.32
N VAL A 127 -11.47 -17.78 8.75
CA VAL A 127 -11.90 -19.14 9.08
C VAL A 127 -11.32 -19.48 10.45
N ALA A 128 -12.16 -19.84 11.41
CA ALA A 128 -11.68 -20.46 12.65
C ALA A 128 -11.21 -21.89 12.30
N GLU A 129 -9.92 -22.17 12.47
CA GLU A 129 -9.41 -23.54 12.57
C GLU A 129 -9.90 -24.21 13.86
#